data_AF-A0A843HUH7-F1
#
_entry.id   AF-A0A843HUH7-F1
#
_cell.length_a   1.000
_cell.length_b   1.000
_cell.length_c   1.000
_cell.angle_alpha   90.00
_cell.angle_beta   90.00
_cell.angle_gamma   90.00
#
_symmetry.space_group_name_H-M   'P 1'
#
loop_
_entity.id
_entity.type
_entity.pdbx_description
1 polymer ?
#
loop_
_entity_poly.entity_id
_entity_poly.type
_entity_poly.pdbx_seq_one_letter_code
_entity_poly.pdbx_strand_id
1 'polypeptide(L)'
;MAKNKAGAKVKNSYKEFSFESENYTFSGRIYPDLAKTYGKVTSTPVSLTIDDLMSIKGCSLKQTDKNAWIAFPEYKNKDGDYVSYVYVDKEQTAFDELAGHLESLL
;
A
#
# COMPACT_ATOMS: atom_id res chain seq x y z
N MET A 1 -15.24 -34.86 -24.16
CA MET A 1 -15.91 -33.92 -23.23
C MET A 1 -14.88 -32.92 -22.72
N ALA A 2 -14.91 -31.68 -23.22
CA ALA A 2 -13.99 -30.64 -22.80
C ALA A 2 -14.49 -30.00 -21.49
N LYS A 3 -13.66 -29.98 -20.44
CA LYS A 3 -13.89 -29.17 -19.23
C LYS A 3 -13.07 -27.90 -19.34
N ASN A 4 -13.65 -26.86 -19.95
CA ASN A 4 -13.14 -25.50 -19.79
C ASN A 4 -13.44 -25.04 -18.35
N LYS A 5 -12.47 -25.17 -17.45
CA LYS A 5 -12.44 -24.35 -16.24
C LYS A 5 -11.73 -23.05 -16.60
N ALA A 6 -12.48 -22.12 -17.20
CA ALA A 6 -12.07 -20.72 -17.18
C ALA A 6 -12.14 -20.27 -15.72
N GLY A 7 -11.00 -20.31 -15.03
CA GLY A 7 -10.86 -19.67 -13.73
C GLY A 7 -11.16 -18.19 -13.95
N ALA A 8 -12.30 -17.72 -13.45
CA ALA A 8 -12.63 -16.32 -13.46
C ALA A 8 -11.47 -15.56 -12.81
N LYS A 9 -10.72 -14.78 -13.60
CA LYS A 9 -9.76 -13.82 -13.05
C LYS A 9 -10.59 -12.82 -12.28
N VAL A 10 -10.64 -12.97 -10.96
CA VAL A 10 -11.26 -11.97 -10.07
C VAL A 10 -10.55 -10.66 -10.38
N LYS A 11 -11.29 -9.72 -10.98
CA LYS A 11 -10.80 -8.38 -11.27
C LYS A 11 -10.87 -7.67 -9.93
N ASN A 12 -9.77 -7.66 -9.19
CA ASN A 12 -9.71 -7.02 -7.87
C ASN A 12 -10.25 -5.59 -8.01
N SER A 13 -11.29 -5.25 -7.24
CA SER A 13 -11.79 -3.88 -7.23
C SER A 13 -10.75 -3.00 -6.52
N TYR A 14 -10.54 -1.80 -7.05
CA TYR A 14 -9.63 -0.83 -6.49
C TYR A 14 -10.31 0.52 -6.38
N LYS A 15 -9.88 1.34 -5.42
CA LYS A 15 -10.25 2.76 -5.32
C LYS A 15 -9.02 3.56 -5.74
N GLU A 16 -9.19 4.46 -6.71
CA GLU A 16 -8.15 5.42 -7.08
C GLU A 16 -8.10 6.54 -6.06
N PHE A 17 -6.90 7.05 -5.78
CA PHE A 17 -6.70 8.19 -4.89
C PHE A 17 -5.72 9.18 -5.49
N SER A 18 -5.88 10.43 -5.10
CA SER A 18 -4.94 11.53 -5.28
C SER A 18 -4.95 12.32 -3.98
N PHE A 19 -3.78 12.57 -3.40
CA PHE A 19 -3.60 13.24 -2.14
C PHE A 19 -2.39 14.17 -2.24
N GLU A 20 -2.51 15.40 -1.75
CA GLU A 20 -1.45 16.39 -1.76
C GLU A 20 -1.14 16.76 -0.30
N SER A 21 0.10 16.54 0.10
CA SER A 21 0.66 17.07 1.34
C SER A 21 1.41 18.37 1.05
N GLU A 22 2.01 18.98 2.08
CA GLU A 22 2.81 20.21 1.92
C GLU A 22 3.95 20.07 0.89
N ASN A 23 4.57 18.89 0.82
CA ASN A 23 5.80 18.68 0.04
C ASN A 23 5.69 17.62 -1.05
N TYR A 24 4.61 16.84 -1.08
CA TYR A 24 4.45 15.73 -2.01
C TYR A 24 3.03 15.63 -2.55
N THR A 25 2.93 15.22 -3.81
CA THR A 25 1.71 14.70 -4.38
C THR A 25 1.79 13.18 -4.43
N PHE A 26 0.76 12.52 -3.93
CA PHE A 26 0.62 11.08 -3.91
C PHE A 26 -0.57 10.69 -4.77
N SER A 27 -0.37 9.75 -5.67
CA SER A 27 -1.45 9.18 -6.48
C SER A 27 -1.35 7.67 -6.52
N GLY A 28 -2.46 7.00 -6.78
CA GLY A 28 -2.42 5.55 -6.90
C GLY A 28 -3.74 4.84 -6.72
N ARG A 29 -3.62 3.59 -6.26
CA ARG A 29 -4.74 2.67 -6.05
C ARG A 29 -4.58 1.93 -4.74
N ILE A 30 -5.66 1.83 -3.98
CA ILE A 30 -5.79 0.92 -2.85
C ILE A 30 -6.69 -0.25 -3.27
N TYR A 31 -6.39 -1.46 -2.80
CA TYR A 31 -7.07 -2.69 -3.19
C TYR A 31 -7.75 -3.36 -1.96
N PRO A 32 -8.93 -2.86 -1.51
CA PRO A 32 -9.59 -3.33 -0.28
C PRO A 32 -9.89 -4.83 -0.28
N ASP A 33 -10.30 -5.37 -1.43
CA ASP A 33 -10.63 -6.80 -1.59
C ASP A 33 -9.43 -7.73 -1.40
N LEU A 34 -8.22 -7.18 -1.40
CA LEU A 34 -6.97 -7.91 -1.20
C LEU A 34 -6.40 -7.76 0.21
N ALA A 35 -7.13 -7.10 1.11
CA ALA A 35 -6.69 -6.92 2.49
C ALA A 35 -6.49 -8.28 3.17
N LYS A 36 -5.40 -8.39 3.93
CA LYS A 36 -5.08 -9.58 4.75
C LYS A 36 -4.81 -9.16 6.17
N THR A 37 -5.41 -9.87 7.12
CA THR A 37 -5.20 -9.62 8.55
C THR A 37 -4.23 -10.64 9.14
N TYR A 38 -3.20 -10.14 9.80
CA TYR A 38 -2.17 -10.90 10.51
C TYR A 38 -2.19 -10.51 11.97
N GLY A 39 -2.84 -11.32 12.81
CA GLY A 39 -3.10 -10.96 14.20
C GLY A 39 -3.99 -9.71 14.28
N LYS A 40 -3.45 -8.61 14.82
CA LYS A 40 -4.15 -7.32 14.95
C LYS A 40 -3.90 -6.35 13.80
N VAL A 41 -3.06 -6.72 12.82
CA VAL A 41 -2.68 -5.83 11.73
C VAL A 41 -3.39 -6.26 10.46
N THR A 42 -4.23 -5.39 9.92
CA THR A 42 -4.77 -5.53 8.57
C THR A 42 -3.83 -4.86 7.58
N SER A 43 -3.54 -5.54 6.47
CA SER A 43 -2.61 -5.10 5.44
C SER A 43 -3.36 -5.03 4.11
N THR A 44 -3.61 -3.82 3.64
CA THR A 44 -4.29 -3.56 2.37
C THR A 44 -3.27 -3.15 1.32
N PRO A 45 -3.14 -3.85 0.18
CA PRO A 45 -2.20 -3.47 -0.86
C PRO A 45 -2.45 -2.08 -1.43
N VAL A 46 -1.38 -1.36 -1.75
CA VAL A 46 -1.39 -0.03 -2.34
C VAL A 46 -0.36 0.03 -3.48
N SER A 47 -0.76 0.55 -4.63
CA SER A 47 0.20 1.06 -5.62
C SER A 47 0.33 2.55 -5.41
N LEU A 48 1.54 3.03 -5.17
CA LEU A 48 1.82 4.42 -4.82
C LEU A 48 2.69 5.07 -5.90
N THR A 49 2.35 6.28 -6.29
CA THR A 49 3.18 7.17 -7.10
C THR A 49 3.40 8.47 -6.33
N ILE A 50 4.63 8.96 -6.32
CA ILE A 50 5.04 10.21 -5.68
C ILE A 50 5.46 11.20 -6.77
N ASP A 51 4.87 12.39 -6.75
CA ASP A 51 5.12 13.52 -7.67
C ASP A 51 5.00 13.20 -9.15
N ASP A 52 4.22 12.18 -9.51
CA ASP A 52 4.15 11.60 -10.85
C ASP A 52 5.52 11.15 -11.42
N LEU A 53 6.55 11.09 -10.58
CA LEU A 53 7.93 10.76 -10.93
C LEU A 53 8.29 9.34 -10.52
N MET A 54 7.90 8.92 -9.32
CA MET A 54 8.32 7.65 -8.73
C MET A 54 7.14 6.76 -8.42
N SER A 55 7.01 5.63 -9.11
CA SER A 55 6.03 4.59 -8.79
C SER A 55 6.66 3.48 -7.94
N ILE A 56 6.10 3.24 -6.76
CA ILE A 56 6.52 2.23 -5.81
C ILE A 56 5.49 1.11 -5.79
N LYS A 57 5.93 -0.09 -6.17
CA LYS A 57 5.12 -1.31 -6.15
C LYS A 57 5.33 -2.07 -4.86
N GLY A 58 4.26 -2.66 -4.33
CA GLY A 58 4.34 -3.50 -3.12
C GLY A 58 4.19 -2.72 -1.82
N CYS A 59 3.77 -1.45 -1.87
CA CYS A 59 3.33 -0.74 -0.68
C CYS A 59 2.07 -1.38 -0.11
N SER A 60 1.84 -1.17 1.18
CA SER A 60 0.59 -1.52 1.83
C SER A 60 0.21 -0.49 2.87
N LEU A 61 -1.09 -0.21 2.98
CA LEU A 61 -1.64 0.42 4.17
C LEU A 61 -1.73 -0.65 5.25
N LYS A 62 -1.06 -0.42 6.38
CA LYS A 62 -1.14 -1.27 7.57
C LYS A 62 -2.02 -0.55 8.59
N GLN A 63 -2.97 -1.28 9.17
CA GLN A 63 -3.91 -0.75 10.14
C GLN A 63 -4.04 -1.66 11.34
N THR A 64 -4.12 -1.05 12.50
CA THR A 64 -4.60 -1.66 13.76
C THR A 64 -5.87 -0.94 14.19
N ASP A 65 -6.42 -1.31 15.36
CA ASP A 65 -7.54 -0.60 15.99
C ASP A 65 -7.22 0.85 16.39
N LYS A 66 -5.93 1.24 16.39
CA LYS A 66 -5.47 2.53 16.94
C LYS A 66 -4.63 3.38 15.99
N ASN A 67 -4.10 2.78 14.92
CA ASN A 67 -3.13 3.45 14.07
C ASN A 67 -3.13 2.86 12.66
N ALA A 68 -2.87 3.72 11.68
CA ALA A 68 -2.66 3.40 10.28
C ALA A 68 -1.31 3.96 9.81
N TRP A 69 -0.59 3.22 8.97
CA TRP A 69 0.68 3.68 8.39
C TRP A 69 0.96 3.04 7.03
N ILE A 70 1.77 3.70 6.21
CA ILE A 70 2.26 3.14 4.95
C ILE A 70 3.49 2.27 5.23
N ALA A 71 3.41 0.99 4.86
CA ALA A 71 4.56 0.10 4.83
C ALA A 71 5.08 -0.01 3.40
N PHE A 72 6.36 0.32 3.22
CA PHE A 72 7.09 0.16 1.96
C PHE A 72 7.50 -1.29 1.74
N PRO A 73 7.75 -1.70 0.48
CA PRO A 73 8.29 -3.02 0.21
C PRO A 73 9.66 -3.19 0.88
N GLU A 74 9.88 -4.37 1.45
CA GLU A 74 11.12 -4.74 2.13
C GLU A 74 11.74 -5.99 1.48
N TYR A 75 13.06 -6.13 1.61
CA TYR A 75 13.77 -7.36 1.31
C TYR A 75 14.55 -7.86 2.51
N LYS A 76 14.72 -9.18 2.56
CA LYS A 76 15.57 -9.81 3.56
C LYS A 76 17.03 -9.71 3.11
N ASN A 77 17.86 -9.01 3.87
CA ASN A 77 19.29 -8.90 3.60
C ASN A 77 20.00 -10.25 3.88
N LYS A 78 21.30 -10.32 3.58
CA LYS A 78 22.13 -11.51 3.80
C LYS A 78 22.24 -11.93 5.27
N ASP A 79 22.04 -10.99 6.19
CA ASP A 79 22.13 -11.18 7.64
C ASP A 79 20.78 -11.61 8.25
N GLY A 80 19.71 -11.54 7.44
CA GLY A 80 18.37 -11.96 7.79
C GLY A 80 17.42 -10.84 8.20
N ASP A 81 17.88 -9.59 8.20
CA ASP A 81 17.07 -8.42 8.53
C ASP A 81 16.22 -7.97 7.36
N TYR A 82 15.04 -7.41 7.65
CA TYR A 82 14.20 -6.77 6.65
C TYR A 82 14.61 -5.31 6.47
N VAL A 83 14.91 -4.93 5.23
CA VAL A 83 15.36 -3.60 4.85
C VAL A 83 14.41 -3.06 3.79
N SER A 84 13.93 -1.83 3.95
CA SER A 84 13.08 -1.16 2.97
C SER A 84 13.83 -0.90 1.67
N TYR A 85 13.17 -1.10 0.53
CA TYR A 85 13.68 -0.68 -0.79
C TYR A 85 13.68 0.84 -0.97
N VAL A 86 12.90 1.56 -0.15
CA VAL A 86 12.72 3.00 -0.26
C VAL A 86 13.07 3.63 1.08
N TYR A 87 14.00 4.58 1.05
CA TYR A 87 14.33 5.42 2.18
C TYR A 87 13.81 6.83 1.92
N VAL A 88 12.97 7.33 2.82
CA VAL A 88 12.43 8.69 2.80
C VAL A 88 13.07 9.43 3.96
N ASP A 89 13.89 10.45 3.67
CA ASP A 89 14.90 10.94 4.62
C ASP A 89 14.36 11.74 5.81
N LYS A 90 13.09 12.19 5.86
CA LYS A 90 12.53 12.83 7.08
C LYS A 90 11.05 13.17 7.14
N GLU A 91 10.26 12.94 6.10
CA GLU A 91 8.87 13.42 6.07
C GLU A 91 7.85 12.36 6.46
N GLN A 92 7.98 11.88 7.69
CA GLN A 92 7.01 10.93 8.26
C GLN A 92 5.59 11.51 8.25
N THR A 93 5.45 12.83 8.47
CA THR A 93 4.15 13.53 8.48
C THR A 93 3.37 13.35 7.18
N ALA A 94 3.99 13.50 6.01
CA ALA A 94 3.30 13.35 4.73
C ALA A 94 2.77 11.92 4.51
N PHE A 95 3.51 10.91 4.97
CA PHE A 95 3.09 9.51 4.88
C PHE A 95 2.05 9.14 5.94
N ASP A 96 2.07 9.77 7.11
CA ASP A 96 1.05 9.62 8.15
C ASP A 96 -0.28 10.25 7.70
N GLU A 97 -0.23 11.44 7.08
CA GLU A 97 -1.39 12.08 6.46
C GLU A 97 -1.98 11.24 5.31
N LEU A 98 -1.10 10.73 4.44
CA LEU A 98 -1.51 9.80 3.39
C LEU A 98 -2.16 8.55 3.98
N ALA A 99 -1.61 7.97 5.05
CA ALA A 99 -2.19 6.79 5.69
C ALA A 99 -3.60 7.07 6.22
N GLY A 100 -3.81 8.23 6.86
CA GLY A 100 -5.14 8.66 7.32
C GLY A 100 -6.12 8.88 6.15
N HIS A 101 -5.65 9.48 5.05
CA HIS A 101 -6.46 9.62 3.84
C HIS A 101 -6.87 8.25 3.28
N LEU A 102 -5.94 7.31 3.12
CA LEU A 102 -6.24 5.98 2.58
C LEU A 102 -7.14 5.16 3.51
N GLU A 103 -6.99 5.29 4.83
CA GLU A 103 -7.89 4.67 5.80
C GLU A 103 -9.34 5.16 5.62
N SER A 104 -9.55 6.45 5.36
CA SER A 104 -10.89 7.00 5.08
C SER A 104 -11.54 6.44 3.81
N LEU A 105 -10.75 5.83 2.92
CA LEU A 105 -11.23 5.20 1.69
C LEU A 105 -11.62 3.74 1.90
N LEU A 106 -11.43 3.13 3.06
CA LEU A 106 -11.78 1.73 3.32
C LEU A 106 -13.18 1.62 3.92
#